data_AF-A6EU91-F1
#
_entry.id   AF-A6EU91-F1
#
_cell.length_a   1.000
_cell.length_b   1.000
_cell.length_c   1.000
_cell.angle_alpha   90.00
_cell.angle_beta   90.00
_cell.angle_gamma   90.00
#
_symmetry.space_group_name_H-M   'P 1'
#
loop_
_entity.id
_entity.type
_entity.pdbx_description
1 polymer ?
#
loop_
_entity_poly.entity_id
_entity_poly.type
_entity_poly.pdbx_seq_one_letter_code
_entity_poly.pdbx_strand_id
1 'polypeptide(L)'
;MFWKSEFSQPIIDFAHSYRIGIDRTVDYSDLIALLILPVSFCYWNSSLISVKKPKRIFKPIIIIICSFSFIATTLASHIEELNLKSDFETTLNYDLKTVKKKLRIYHNSIVPIGSFTINLEDKNADIWTKISLTKIDSTKTKVSLDSILDFKVQGTGVIFYSGIDKDDVEFMKKLTKSEIEQLFEKSINKEFVEK
;
A
#
# COMPACT_ATOMS: atom_id res chain seq x y z
N MET A 1 -22.38 -14.93 -13.36
CA MET A 1 -21.30 -14.07 -12.80
C MET A 1 -21.45 -12.69 -13.43
N PHE A 2 -22.33 -11.84 -12.90
CA PHE A 2 -22.69 -10.56 -13.55
C PHE A 2 -21.58 -9.52 -13.42
N TRP A 3 -20.93 -9.42 -12.26
CA TRP A 3 -19.84 -8.45 -12.00
C TRP A 3 -18.48 -8.75 -12.64
N LYS A 4 -18.34 -9.92 -13.29
CA LYS A 4 -17.18 -10.26 -14.15
C LYS A 4 -17.58 -10.36 -15.63
N SER A 5 -18.85 -10.13 -15.96
CA SER A 5 -19.28 -10.18 -17.35
C SER A 5 -19.09 -8.81 -18.01
N GLU A 6 -18.94 -8.82 -19.33
CA GLU A 6 -18.84 -7.62 -20.17
C GLU A 6 -20.03 -6.66 -19.96
N PHE A 7 -21.18 -7.17 -19.51
CA PHE A 7 -22.37 -6.39 -19.20
C PHE A 7 -22.22 -5.48 -17.96
N SER A 8 -21.26 -5.75 -17.08
CA SER A 8 -20.99 -4.91 -15.90
C SER A 8 -20.02 -3.77 -16.17
N GLN A 9 -19.25 -3.83 -17.27
CA GLN A 9 -18.27 -2.79 -17.58
C GLN A 9 -18.85 -1.39 -17.78
N PRO A 10 -20.00 -1.20 -18.45
CA PRO A 10 -20.58 0.15 -18.60
C PRO A 10 -20.91 0.82 -17.26
N ILE A 11 -21.23 0.05 -16.22
CA ILE A 11 -21.54 0.56 -14.88
C ILE A 11 -20.25 0.89 -14.13
N ILE A 12 -19.21 0.07 -14.29
CA ILE A 12 -17.89 0.28 -13.71
C ILE A 12 -17.25 1.53 -14.34
N ASP A 13 -17.28 1.64 -15.67
CA ASP A 13 -16.79 2.79 -16.44
C ASP A 13 -17.52 4.07 -16.04
N PHE A 14 -18.84 4.01 -15.82
CA PHE A 14 -19.60 5.14 -15.31
C PHE A 14 -19.13 5.55 -13.90
N ALA A 15 -18.92 4.61 -12.99
CA ALA A 15 -18.40 4.92 -11.66
C ALA A 15 -16.98 5.50 -11.71
N HIS A 16 -16.10 4.95 -12.54
CA HIS A 16 -14.75 5.46 -12.79
C HIS A 16 -14.77 6.89 -13.36
N SER A 17 -15.75 7.23 -14.20
CA SER A 17 -15.91 8.60 -14.73
C SER A 17 -16.18 9.65 -13.65
N TYR A 18 -16.78 9.24 -12.52
CA TYR A 18 -16.99 10.07 -11.33
C TYR A 18 -15.84 9.96 -10.31
N ARG A 19 -14.72 9.32 -10.68
CA ARG A 19 -13.57 9.00 -9.79
C ARG A 19 -13.94 8.15 -8.57
N ILE A 20 -15.00 7.36 -8.70
CA ILE A 20 -15.34 6.32 -7.72
C ILE A 20 -14.50 5.09 -8.09
N GLY A 21 -13.42 4.83 -7.35
CA GLY A 21 -12.51 3.70 -7.57
C GLY A 21 -13.16 2.36 -7.20
N ILE A 22 -14.02 1.84 -8.07
CA ILE A 22 -14.52 0.46 -7.99
C ILE A 22 -13.48 -0.45 -8.64
N ASP A 23 -12.35 -0.66 -7.95
CA ASP A 23 -11.26 -1.54 -8.43
C ASP A 23 -11.34 -2.96 -7.86
N ARG A 24 -12.28 -3.22 -6.94
CA ARG A 24 -12.52 -4.57 -6.42
C ARG A 24 -13.47 -5.33 -7.32
N THR A 25 -12.90 -6.25 -8.09
CA THR A 25 -13.66 -7.38 -8.64
C THR A 25 -14.14 -8.23 -7.47
N VAL A 26 -15.42 -8.64 -7.46
CA VAL A 26 -15.96 -9.54 -6.42
C VAL A 26 -15.11 -10.82 -6.38
N ASP A 27 -14.39 -11.03 -5.28
CA ASP A 27 -13.48 -12.17 -5.14
C ASP A 27 -14.25 -13.44 -4.77
N TYR A 28 -13.68 -14.62 -5.03
CA TYR A 28 -14.32 -15.89 -4.67
C TYR A 28 -14.58 -16.02 -3.16
N SER A 29 -13.83 -15.30 -2.32
CA SER A 29 -14.09 -15.19 -0.88
C SER A 29 -15.40 -14.47 -0.55
N ASP A 30 -15.78 -13.47 -1.35
CA ASP A 30 -17.05 -12.74 -1.16
C ASP A 30 -18.25 -13.64 -1.50
N LEU A 31 -18.07 -14.56 -2.45
CA LEU A 31 -19.06 -15.61 -2.76
C LEU A 31 -19.19 -16.64 -1.64
N ILE A 32 -18.09 -17.00 -0.97
CA ILE A 32 -18.15 -17.86 0.23
C ILE A 32 -18.88 -17.15 1.37
N ALA A 33 -18.65 -15.85 1.53
CA ALA A 33 -19.41 -15.05 2.50
C ALA A 33 -20.91 -15.05 2.18
N LEU A 34 -21.31 -15.05 0.89
CA LEU A 34 -22.72 -15.15 0.49
C LEU A 34 -23.35 -16.51 0.80
N LEU A 35 -22.58 -17.59 0.95
CA LEU A 35 -23.10 -18.91 1.37
C LEU A 35 -23.66 -18.89 2.81
N ILE A 36 -23.30 -17.90 3.63
CA ILE A 36 -23.90 -17.75 4.96
C ILE A 36 -25.37 -17.33 4.89
N LEU A 37 -25.81 -16.70 3.78
CA LEU A 37 -27.17 -16.20 3.63
C LEU A 37 -28.23 -17.32 3.60
N PRO A 38 -28.09 -18.40 2.79
CA PRO A 38 -29.04 -19.51 2.84
C PRO A 38 -29.01 -20.24 4.19
N VAL A 39 -27.85 -20.37 4.83
CA VAL A 39 -27.74 -20.97 6.18
C VAL A 39 -28.45 -20.09 7.22
N SER A 40 -28.23 -18.78 7.18
CA SER A 40 -28.90 -17.79 8.05
C SER A 40 -30.41 -17.78 7.81
N PHE A 41 -30.85 -17.88 6.56
CA PHE A 41 -32.26 -17.95 6.20
C PHE A 41 -32.92 -19.22 6.72
N CYS A 42 -32.30 -20.39 6.51
CA CYS A 42 -32.79 -21.66 7.05
C CYS A 42 -32.81 -21.65 8.59
N TYR A 43 -31.79 -21.08 9.22
CA TYR A 43 -31.73 -20.91 10.67
C TYR A 43 -32.87 -20.02 11.19
N TRP A 44 -33.14 -18.89 10.53
CA TRP A 44 -34.19 -17.95 10.92
C TRP A 44 -35.60 -18.45 10.62
N ASN A 45 -35.76 -19.27 9.57
CA ASN A 45 -37.06 -19.83 9.15
C ASN A 45 -37.37 -21.19 9.80
N SER A 46 -36.43 -21.76 10.56
CA SER A 46 -36.69 -22.95 11.36
C SER A 46 -37.62 -22.60 12.53
N SER A 47 -38.72 -23.34 12.67
CA SER A 47 -39.72 -23.19 13.73
C SER A 47 -39.20 -23.42 15.16
N LEU A 48 -37.91 -23.80 15.28
CA LEU A 48 -37.24 -24.09 16.54
C LEU A 48 -36.84 -22.84 17.35
N ILE A 49 -36.92 -21.64 16.76
CA ILE A 49 -36.45 -20.41 17.42
C ILE A 49 -37.64 -19.49 17.70
N SER A 50 -37.97 -19.35 18.98
CA SER A 50 -38.84 -18.27 19.45
C SER A 50 -38.05 -16.96 19.43
N VAL A 51 -37.87 -16.39 18.24
CA VAL A 51 -37.03 -15.22 18.01
C VAL A 51 -37.63 -14.02 18.72
N LYS A 52 -37.06 -13.63 19.88
CA LYS A 52 -37.28 -12.27 20.42
C LYS A 52 -36.84 -11.29 19.35
N LYS A 53 -37.81 -10.55 18.78
CA LYS A 53 -37.55 -9.55 17.75
C LYS A 53 -36.42 -8.63 18.24
N PRO A 54 -35.31 -8.48 17.50
CA PRO A 54 -34.25 -7.57 17.89
C PRO A 54 -34.84 -6.16 18.06
N LYS A 55 -34.48 -5.48 19.16
CA LYS A 55 -34.99 -4.13 19.43
C LYS A 55 -34.68 -3.23 18.23
N ARG A 56 -35.66 -2.44 17.79
CA ARG A 56 -35.59 -1.58 16.57
C ARG A 56 -34.33 -0.70 16.49
N ILE A 57 -33.74 -0.38 17.64
CA ILE A 57 -32.51 0.41 17.82
C ILE A 57 -31.26 -0.28 17.26
N PHE A 58 -31.20 -1.62 17.20
CA PHE A 58 -30.00 -2.32 16.68
C PHE A 58 -29.92 -2.35 15.15
N LYS A 59 -31.05 -2.14 14.45
CA LYS A 59 -31.08 -2.12 12.99
C LYS A 59 -30.17 -1.03 12.38
N PRO A 60 -30.27 0.25 12.77
CA PRO A 60 -29.39 1.29 12.22
C PRO A 60 -27.92 1.05 12.60
N ILE A 61 -27.63 0.51 13.78
CA ILE A 61 -26.26 0.20 14.21
C ILE A 61 -25.63 -0.85 13.29
N ILE A 62 -26.35 -1.94 13.01
CA ILE A 62 -25.88 -3.00 12.09
C ILE A 62 -25.68 -2.44 10.68
N ILE A 63 -26.61 -1.63 10.18
CA ILE A 63 -26.49 -0.99 8.85
C ILE A 63 -25.24 -0.11 8.79
N ILE A 64 -25.01 0.73 9.80
CA ILE A 64 -23.84 1.62 9.86
C ILE A 64 -22.54 0.79 9.92
N ILE A 65 -22.48 -0.25 10.76
CA ILE A 65 -21.31 -1.12 10.85
C ILE A 65 -21.05 -1.81 9.52
N CYS A 66 -22.07 -2.38 8.87
CA CYS A 66 -21.94 -3.02 7.57
C CYS A 66 -21.47 -2.01 6.50
N SER A 67 -22.11 -0.85 6.38
CA SER A 67 -21.72 0.20 5.44
C SER A 67 -20.28 0.70 5.69
N PHE A 68 -19.90 0.88 6.95
CA PHE A 68 -18.53 1.30 7.31
C PHE A 68 -17.48 0.24 6.98
N SER A 69 -17.81 -1.05 7.19
CA SER A 69 -16.93 -2.18 6.85
C SER A 69 -16.61 -2.24 5.36
N PHE A 70 -17.59 -1.91 4.51
CA PHE A 70 -17.40 -1.82 3.07
C PHE A 70 -16.56 -0.61 2.63
N ILE A 71 -16.70 0.54 3.30
CA ILE A 71 -16.00 1.79 2.95
C ILE A 71 -14.54 1.79 3.46
N ALA A 72 -14.26 1.13 4.59
CA ALA A 72 -12.96 1.22 5.25
C ALA A 72 -11.80 0.51 4.53
N THR A 73 -12.07 -0.30 3.51
CA THR A 73 -11.02 -1.09 2.80
C THR A 73 -10.70 -0.61 1.39
N THR A 74 -11.23 0.55 0.97
CA THR A 74 -11.19 0.99 -0.44
C THR A 74 -10.05 1.95 -0.80
N LEU A 75 -8.97 2.02 -0.02
CA LEU A 75 -7.83 2.84 -0.44
C LEU A 75 -7.13 2.17 -1.62
N ALA A 76 -7.44 2.63 -2.83
CA ALA A 76 -6.82 2.16 -4.05
C ALA A 76 -5.31 2.44 -4.02
N SER A 77 -4.50 1.47 -4.40
CA SER A 77 -3.06 1.66 -4.55
C SER A 77 -2.55 0.95 -5.79
N HIS A 78 -1.68 1.62 -6.54
CA HIS A 78 -0.99 1.04 -7.70
C HIS A 78 0.40 0.60 -7.24
N ILE A 79 0.76 -0.66 -7.51
CA ILE A 79 2.10 -1.19 -7.23
C ILE A 79 2.65 -1.72 -8.54
N GLU A 80 3.88 -1.35 -8.87
CA GLU A 80 4.56 -1.83 -10.07
C GLU A 80 6.03 -2.12 -9.79
N GLU A 81 6.49 -3.26 -10.31
CA GLU A 81 7.85 -3.72 -10.13
C GLU A 81 8.78 -3.03 -11.13
N LEU A 82 9.89 -2.48 -10.62
CA LEU A 82 10.97 -1.89 -11.42
C LEU A 82 12.13 -2.88 -11.60
N ASN A 83 12.47 -3.63 -10.54
CA ASN A 83 13.54 -4.64 -10.52
C ASN A 83 14.89 -4.16 -11.12
N LEU A 84 15.27 -2.91 -10.86
CA LEU A 84 16.50 -2.31 -11.38
C LEU A 84 17.67 -2.54 -10.43
N LYS A 85 18.83 -2.86 -10.99
CA LYS A 85 20.10 -2.87 -10.26
C LYS A 85 20.73 -1.48 -10.25
N SER A 86 21.25 -1.09 -9.10
CA SER A 86 22.04 0.13 -8.95
C SER A 86 23.40 -0.22 -8.33
N ASP A 87 24.39 0.56 -8.73
CA ASP A 87 25.76 0.51 -8.19
C ASP A 87 26.07 1.83 -7.46
N PHE A 88 25.03 2.59 -7.13
CA PHE A 88 25.15 3.88 -6.47
C PHE A 88 25.60 3.69 -5.02
N GLU A 89 26.58 4.48 -4.61
CA GLU A 89 27.13 4.45 -3.26
C GLU A 89 27.24 5.87 -2.71
N THR A 90 26.88 6.03 -1.45
CA THR A 90 27.11 7.28 -0.70
C THR A 90 27.81 6.97 0.62
N THR A 91 28.54 7.95 1.13
CA THR A 91 29.28 7.83 2.39
C THR A 91 28.69 8.75 3.44
N LEU A 92 28.33 8.16 4.57
CA LEU A 92 27.82 8.86 5.73
C LEU A 92 28.92 8.99 6.79
N ASN A 93 29.09 10.19 7.34
CA ASN A 93 30.01 10.49 8.44
C ASN A 93 29.42 10.06 9.80
N TYR A 94 28.91 8.84 9.88
CA TYR A 94 28.39 8.21 11.09
C TYR A 94 28.88 6.77 11.20
N ASP A 95 29.02 6.29 12.44
CA ASP A 95 29.35 4.91 12.71
C ASP A 95 28.23 3.96 12.28
N LEU A 96 28.58 2.71 11.96
CA LEU A 96 27.66 1.71 11.44
C LEU A 96 26.46 1.48 12.36
N LYS A 97 26.63 1.56 13.68
CA LYS A 97 25.55 1.34 14.64
C LYS A 97 24.54 2.48 14.60
N THR A 98 25.01 3.72 14.49
CA THR A 98 24.15 4.91 14.31
C THR A 98 23.39 4.83 12.98
N VAL A 99 24.06 4.48 11.89
CA VAL A 99 23.41 4.33 10.57
C VAL A 99 22.35 3.22 10.60
N LYS A 100 22.66 2.03 11.13
CA LYS A 100 21.69 0.94 11.30
C LYS A 100 20.46 1.37 12.11
N LYS A 101 20.67 2.12 13.19
CA LYS A 101 19.57 2.60 14.05
C LYS A 101 18.69 3.61 13.31
N LYS A 102 19.27 4.60 12.64
CA LYS A 102 18.53 5.62 11.89
C LYS A 102 17.76 5.02 10.72
N LEU A 103 18.42 4.18 9.93
CA LEU A 103 17.80 3.49 8.79
C LEU A 103 16.95 2.26 9.19
N ARG A 104 16.77 2.01 10.50
CA ARG A 104 15.97 0.91 11.07
C ARG A 104 16.35 -0.48 10.51
N ILE A 105 17.64 -0.71 10.29
CA ILE A 105 18.19 -1.98 9.81
C ILE A 105 18.63 -2.83 10.99
N TYR A 106 17.83 -3.85 11.33
CA TYR A 106 18.06 -4.71 12.50
C TYR A 106 18.81 -6.02 12.21
N HIS A 107 19.19 -6.27 10.95
CA HIS A 107 19.89 -7.50 10.59
C HIS A 107 21.36 -7.51 11.05
N ASN A 108 21.79 -8.57 11.73
CA ASN A 108 23.17 -8.75 12.21
C ASN A 108 23.95 -9.67 11.26
N SER A 109 24.38 -9.12 10.13
CA SER A 109 25.31 -9.75 9.19
C SER A 109 26.58 -8.90 9.03
N ILE A 110 27.63 -9.48 8.44
CA ILE A 110 28.90 -8.80 8.13
C ILE A 110 28.65 -7.60 7.21
N VAL A 111 27.75 -7.76 6.24
CA VAL A 111 27.17 -6.68 5.43
C VAL A 111 25.69 -6.60 5.75
N PRO A 112 25.23 -5.68 6.62
CA PRO A 112 23.82 -5.49 6.91
C PRO A 112 23.08 -5.08 5.64
N ILE A 113 22.16 -5.93 5.21
CA ILE A 113 21.23 -5.65 4.13
C ILE A 113 19.92 -5.19 4.76
N GLY A 114 19.35 -4.10 4.25
CA GLY A 114 18.07 -3.57 4.71
C GLY A 114 17.19 -3.13 3.54
N SER A 115 15.90 -2.99 3.82
CA SER A 115 15.00 -2.25 2.95
C SER A 115 14.99 -0.78 3.37
N PHE A 116 14.95 0.11 2.39
CA PHE A 116 14.80 1.54 2.60
C PHE A 116 13.72 2.08 1.66
N THR A 117 12.82 2.92 2.19
CA THR A 117 11.72 3.50 1.42
C THR A 117 12.01 4.96 1.15
N ILE A 118 12.01 5.34 -0.12
CA ILE A 118 12.05 6.73 -0.55
C ILE A 118 10.60 7.20 -0.64
N ASN A 119 10.22 8.17 0.20
CA ASN A 119 8.87 8.73 0.18
C ASN A 119 8.85 10.04 -0.62
N LEU A 120 7.95 10.11 -1.60
CA LEU A 120 7.63 11.30 -2.39
C LEU A 120 6.26 11.82 -1.94
N GLU A 121 6.27 12.65 -0.88
CA GLU A 121 5.06 13.20 -0.25
C GLU A 121 4.17 13.96 -1.26
N ASP A 122 4.78 14.65 -2.22
CA ASP A 122 4.11 15.42 -3.27
C ASP A 122 3.38 14.56 -4.31
N LYS A 123 3.71 13.27 -4.38
CA LYS A 123 3.18 12.28 -5.32
C LYS A 123 2.39 11.16 -4.66
N ASN A 124 2.20 11.23 -3.34
CA ASN A 124 1.66 10.13 -2.53
C ASN A 124 2.30 8.78 -2.89
N ALA A 125 3.60 8.80 -3.20
CA ALA A 125 4.31 7.68 -3.79
C ALA A 125 5.48 7.24 -2.92
N ASP A 126 5.72 5.94 -2.91
CA ASP A 126 6.82 5.29 -2.22
C ASP A 126 7.65 4.50 -3.23
N ILE A 127 8.98 4.55 -3.13
CA ILE A 127 9.88 3.65 -3.85
C ILE A 127 10.58 2.77 -2.83
N TRP A 128 10.43 1.46 -2.98
CA TRP A 128 11.12 0.50 -2.13
C TRP A 128 12.46 0.11 -2.74
N THR A 129 13.48 0.17 -1.90
CA THR A 129 14.85 -0.10 -2.29
C THR A 129 15.50 -1.08 -1.33
N LYS A 130 16.52 -1.78 -1.84
CA LYS A 130 17.40 -2.64 -1.08
C LYS A 130 18.75 -1.96 -0.96
N ILE A 131 19.23 -1.84 0.27
CA ILE A 131 20.50 -1.20 0.58
C ILE A 131 21.42 -2.15 1.33
N SER A 132 22.72 -1.96 1.14
CA SER A 132 23.77 -2.63 1.90
C SER A 132 24.63 -1.61 2.64
N LEU A 133 25.04 -1.96 3.85
CA LEU A 133 25.90 -1.13 4.68
C LEU A 133 27.28 -1.74 4.80
N THR A 134 28.31 -0.95 4.54
CA THR A 134 29.71 -1.38 4.72
C THR A 134 30.44 -0.37 5.60
N LYS A 135 31.08 -0.85 6.67
CA LYS A 135 31.91 0.00 7.52
C LYS A 135 33.20 0.35 6.77
N ILE A 136 33.50 1.64 6.65
CA ILE A 136 34.79 2.12 6.11
C ILE A 136 35.79 2.27 7.27
N ASP A 137 35.41 3.03 8.28
CA ASP A 137 36.23 3.27 9.48
C ASP A 137 35.37 3.36 10.75
N SER A 138 35.92 3.82 11.89
CA SER A 138 35.17 3.95 13.15
C SER A 138 34.08 5.03 13.12
N THR A 139 34.14 5.94 12.17
CA THR A 139 33.31 7.15 12.06
C THR A 139 32.54 7.26 10.73
N LYS A 140 32.87 6.43 9.74
CA LYS A 140 32.29 6.46 8.39
C LYS A 140 31.70 5.13 7.98
N THR A 141 30.52 5.21 7.38
CA THR A 141 29.78 4.06 6.85
C THR A 141 29.40 4.35 5.40
N LYS A 142 29.71 3.40 4.53
CA LYS A 142 29.23 3.38 3.16
C LYS A 142 27.82 2.80 3.12
N VAL A 143 26.93 3.45 2.38
CA VAL A 143 25.60 2.96 2.06
C VAL A 143 25.53 2.76 0.55
N SER A 144 25.30 1.52 0.12
CA SER A 144 25.17 1.18 -1.29
C SER A 144 23.70 0.85 -1.59
N LEU A 145 23.19 1.39 -2.70
CA LEU A 145 21.87 1.09 -3.23
C LEU A 145 21.97 -0.15 -4.12
N ASP A 146 21.72 -1.34 -3.56
CA ASP A 146 21.88 -2.59 -4.29
C ASP A 146 20.83 -2.76 -5.40
N SER A 147 19.57 -2.41 -5.11
CA SER A 147 18.44 -2.64 -6.02
C SER A 147 17.27 -1.71 -5.73
N ILE A 148 16.59 -1.29 -6.81
CA ILE A 148 15.31 -0.59 -6.77
C ILE A 148 14.25 -1.64 -7.12
N LEU A 149 13.34 -1.91 -6.19
CA LEU A 149 12.46 -3.08 -6.26
C LEU A 149 11.18 -2.72 -7.00
N ASP A 150 10.38 -1.86 -6.40
CA ASP A 150 9.03 -1.51 -6.82
C ASP A 150 8.68 -0.11 -6.34
N PHE A 151 7.68 0.49 -6.98
CA PHE A 151 7.06 1.72 -6.50
C PHE A 151 5.59 1.49 -6.21
N LYS A 152 5.06 2.27 -5.27
CA LYS A 152 3.66 2.30 -4.89
C LYS A 152 3.14 3.72 -4.97
N VAL A 153 2.03 3.94 -5.67
CA VAL A 153 1.26 5.19 -5.61
C VAL A 153 -0.02 4.93 -4.82
N GLN A 154 -0.23 5.71 -3.77
CA GLN A 154 -1.40 5.61 -2.91
C GLN A 154 -2.49 6.57 -3.39
N GLY A 155 -3.71 6.08 -3.54
CA GLY A 155 -4.87 6.93 -3.80
C GLY A 155 -5.19 7.81 -2.59
N THR A 156 -5.79 8.97 -2.84
CA THR A 156 -6.31 9.81 -1.76
C THR A 156 -7.57 9.18 -1.17
N GLY A 157 -7.59 8.95 0.14
CA GLY A 157 -8.74 8.37 0.85
C GLY A 157 -9.71 9.42 1.32
N VAL A 158 -10.57 9.93 0.44
CA VAL A 158 -11.73 10.75 0.84
C VAL A 158 -13.01 9.97 0.52
N ILE A 159 -14.01 10.05 1.39
CA ILE A 159 -15.30 9.36 1.21
C ILE A 159 -15.86 9.76 -0.17
N PHE A 160 -16.16 8.76 -1.02
CA PHE A 160 -16.62 8.87 -2.42
C PHE A 160 -15.58 9.35 -3.46
N TYR A 161 -14.32 9.60 -3.07
CA TYR A 161 -13.22 9.99 -3.95
C TYR A 161 -11.98 9.18 -3.55
N SER A 162 -11.93 7.92 -3.97
CA SER A 162 -10.82 6.99 -3.73
C SER A 162 -10.22 6.58 -5.07
N GLY A 163 -9.56 7.53 -5.72
CA GLY A 163 -8.86 7.31 -6.98
C GLY A 163 -7.35 7.41 -6.80
N ILE A 164 -6.62 6.64 -7.61
CA ILE A 164 -5.18 6.82 -7.80
C ILE A 164 -4.99 7.92 -8.84
N ASP A 165 -4.09 8.87 -8.59
CA ASP A 165 -3.73 9.85 -9.60
C ASP A 165 -2.91 9.18 -10.71
N LYS A 166 -3.48 9.14 -11.92
CA LYS A 166 -2.83 8.50 -13.08
C LYS A 166 -1.59 9.27 -13.51
N ASP A 167 -1.57 10.59 -13.32
CA ASP A 167 -0.42 11.43 -13.69
C ASP A 167 0.77 11.13 -12.77
N ASP A 168 0.51 10.83 -11.49
CA ASP A 168 1.54 10.42 -10.55
C ASP A 168 2.08 9.02 -10.89
N VAL A 169 1.21 8.07 -11.28
CA VAL A 169 1.67 6.76 -11.77
C VAL A 169 2.54 6.91 -13.03
N GLU A 170 2.14 7.75 -13.98
CA GLU A 170 2.92 7.98 -15.21
C GLU A 170 4.24 8.70 -14.91
N PHE A 171 4.25 9.63 -13.95
CA PHE A 171 5.48 10.25 -13.45
C PHE A 171 6.44 9.20 -12.90
N MET A 172 5.97 8.29 -12.03
CA MET A 172 6.80 7.24 -11.45
C MET A 172 7.39 6.30 -12.52
N LYS A 173 6.62 6.00 -13.58
CA LYS A 173 7.09 5.18 -14.72
C LYS A 173 8.19 5.84 -15.54
N LYS A 174 8.17 7.17 -15.62
CA LYS A 174 9.15 7.94 -16.40
C LYS A 174 10.46 8.17 -15.66
N LEU A 175 10.49 7.95 -14.34
CA LEU A 175 11.70 8.10 -13.55
C LEU A 175 12.81 7.18 -14.06
N THR A 176 13.93 7.79 -14.38
CA THR A 176 15.15 7.08 -14.74
C THR A 176 15.87 6.57 -13.49
N LYS A 177 16.70 5.53 -13.66
CA LYS A 177 17.55 5.01 -12.59
C LYS A 177 18.36 6.11 -11.88
N SER A 178 18.93 7.05 -12.65
CA SER A 178 19.75 8.13 -12.09
C SER A 178 18.94 9.12 -11.24
N GLU A 179 17.69 9.42 -11.63
CA GLU A 179 16.81 10.26 -10.82
C GLU A 179 16.42 9.58 -9.51
N ILE A 180 16.17 8.26 -9.54
CA ILE A 180 15.89 7.48 -8.32
C ILE A 180 17.11 7.47 -7.40
N GLU A 181 18.32 7.36 -7.94
CA GLU A 181 19.58 7.45 -7.17
C GLU A 181 19.74 8.84 -6.51
N GLN A 182 19.38 9.92 -7.19
CA GLN A 182 19.38 11.27 -6.60
C GLN A 182 18.33 11.42 -5.50
N LEU A 183 17.12 10.89 -5.71
CA LEU A 183 16.06 10.88 -4.70
C LEU A 183 16.50 10.08 -3.47
N PHE A 184 17.15 8.94 -3.69
CA PHE A 184 17.71 8.11 -2.63
C PHE A 184 18.72 8.88 -1.78
N GLU A 185 19.70 9.55 -2.42
CA GLU A 185 20.70 10.36 -1.71
C GLU A 185 20.04 11.47 -0.90
N LYS A 186 19.08 12.17 -1.49
CA LYS A 186 18.32 13.23 -0.81
C LYS A 186 17.55 12.71 0.41
N SER A 187 16.85 11.58 0.26
CA SER A 187 16.08 10.97 1.35
C SER A 187 16.97 10.45 2.47
N ILE A 188 18.11 9.83 2.14
CA ILE A 188 19.10 9.45 3.15
C ILE A 188 19.61 10.68 3.87
N ASN A 189 20.04 11.73 3.15
CA ASN A 189 20.57 12.92 3.80
C ASN A 189 19.54 13.58 4.72
N LYS A 190 18.25 13.61 4.35
CA LYS A 190 17.15 14.11 5.21
C LYS A 190 17.11 13.39 6.57
N GLU A 191 17.23 12.07 6.58
CA GLU A 191 17.26 11.26 7.82
C GLU A 191 18.41 11.64 8.77
N PHE A 192 19.51 12.21 8.26
CA PHE A 192 20.67 12.59 9.06
C PHE A 192 20.80 14.10 9.32
N VAL A 193 20.18 14.96 8.50
CA VAL A 193 20.21 16.43 8.61
C VAL A 193 19.09 16.97 9.51
N GLU A 194 17.91 16.35 9.57
CA GLU A 194 16.84 16.81 10.46
C GLU A 194 17.19 16.51 11.94
N LYS A 195 17.68 17.54 12.62
CA LYS A 195 17.81 17.67 14.07
C LYS A 195 17.59 19.12 14.50
#